data_AF-A0A498MQE7-F1
#
_entry.id   AF-A0A498MQE7-F1
#
_cell.length_a   1.000
_cell.length_b   1.000
_cell.length_c   1.000
_cell.angle_alpha   90.00
_cell.angle_beta   90.00
_cell.angle_gamma   90.00
#
_symmetry.space_group_name_H-M   'P 1'
#
loop_
_entity.id
_entity.type
_entity.pdbx_description
1 polymer ?
#
loop_
_entity_poly.entity_id
_entity_poly.type
_entity_poly.pdbx_seq_one_letter_code
_entity_poly.pdbx_strand_id
1 'polypeptide(L)'
;MTEENKAVKPSVTEEDVRLLIKRKDDIEEQIKAYYDMLQTAGVGMDAPLVDVEGFPRADVDLYKVRTARHNISCLQNDHKAIMVEIEEALHKLHATARVKHEKDETKMEVTEASASLPAPFALVDAVTQGSPAFQAGLRVGDEIIEFGNPYVLGYFEVD
;
A
#
# COMPACT_ATOMS: atom_id res chain seq x y z
N MET A 1 -16.40 1.53 42.43
CA MET A 1 -15.53 2.68 42.04
C MET A 1 -14.27 2.04 41.49
N THR A 2 -13.94 2.03 40.21
CA THR A 2 -14.41 2.70 38.99
C THR A 2 -13.98 1.76 37.86
N GLU A 3 -14.91 1.36 37.00
CA GLU A 3 -14.58 0.54 35.82
C GLU A 3 -13.64 1.33 34.90
N GLU A 4 -12.51 0.72 34.59
CA GLU A 4 -11.53 1.24 33.65
C GLU A 4 -12.17 1.39 32.27
N ASN A 5 -12.32 2.65 31.86
CA ASN A 5 -12.58 3.02 30.47
C ASN A 5 -11.38 2.58 29.62
N LYS A 6 -11.40 1.33 29.19
CA LYS A 6 -10.46 0.77 28.22
C LYS A 6 -10.70 1.49 26.91
N ALA A 7 -9.94 2.56 26.68
CA ALA A 7 -9.95 3.35 25.47
C ALA A 7 -9.77 2.42 24.26
N VAL A 8 -10.90 2.09 23.63
CA VAL A 8 -10.96 1.38 22.37
C VAL A 8 -10.32 2.33 21.36
N LYS A 9 -9.09 2.03 20.94
CA LYS A 9 -8.46 2.72 19.82
C LYS A 9 -9.42 2.59 18.63
N PRO A 10 -9.85 3.69 17.98
CA PRO A 10 -10.75 3.57 16.85
C PRO A 10 -10.01 2.77 15.77
N SER A 11 -10.46 1.55 15.53
CA SER A 11 -10.02 0.78 14.38
C SER A 11 -10.57 1.51 13.16
N VAL A 12 -9.69 2.21 12.45
CA VAL A 12 -10.01 2.85 11.17
C VAL A 12 -10.76 1.83 10.31
N THR A 13 -11.93 2.22 9.82
CA THR A 13 -12.78 1.37 8.99
C THR A 13 -12.61 1.71 7.51
N GLU A 14 -13.01 0.81 6.62
CA GLU A 14 -13.00 1.09 5.17
C GLU A 14 -13.90 2.29 4.81
N GLU A 15 -14.96 2.51 5.58
CA GLU A 15 -15.87 3.65 5.39
C GLU A 15 -15.19 4.98 5.70
N ASP A 16 -14.35 5.04 6.74
CA ASP A 16 -13.58 6.23 7.08
C ASP A 16 -12.62 6.61 5.96
N VAL A 17 -11.95 5.63 5.35
CA VAL A 17 -11.05 5.86 4.20
C VAL A 17 -11.84 6.37 2.99
N ARG A 18 -13.00 5.79 2.69
CA ARG A 18 -13.86 6.27 1.60
C ARG A 18 -14.35 7.69 1.85
N LEU A 19 -14.63 8.05 3.10
CA LEU A 19 -15.04 9.41 3.46
C LEU A 19 -13.89 10.41 3.27
N LEU A 20 -12.66 10.04 3.67
CA LEU A 20 -11.48 10.87 3.46
C LEU A 20 -11.19 11.09 1.97
N ILE A 21 -11.35 10.07 1.13
CA ILE A 21 -11.20 10.20 -0.33
C ILE A 21 -12.23 11.15 -0.91
N LYS A 22 -13.51 11.03 -0.52
CA LYS A 22 -14.56 11.97 -0.97
C LYS A 22 -14.21 13.40 -0.58
N ARG A 23 -13.77 13.61 0.66
CA ARG A 23 -13.39 14.94 1.15
C ARG A 23 -12.20 15.52 0.39
N LYS A 24 -11.20 14.68 0.04
CA LYS A 24 -10.09 15.07 -0.85
C LYS A 24 -10.62 15.55 -2.20
N ASP A 25 -11.52 14.79 -2.82
CA ASP A 25 -12.07 15.12 -4.13
C ASP A 25 -12.90 16.41 -4.10
N ASP A 26 -13.69 16.64 -3.05
CA ASP A 26 -14.43 17.90 -2.84
C ASP A 26 -13.49 19.11 -2.73
N ILE A 27 -12.34 18.95 -2.05
CA ILE A 27 -11.32 20.00 -1.94
C ILE A 27 -10.66 20.26 -3.30
N GLU A 28 -10.34 19.22 -4.06
CA GLU A 28 -9.77 19.35 -5.40
C GLU A 28 -10.72 20.07 -6.36
N GLU A 29 -12.01 19.77 -6.28
CA GLU A 29 -13.05 20.46 -7.06
C GLU A 29 -13.14 21.95 -6.67
N GLN A 30 -13.12 22.26 -5.37
CA GLN A 30 -13.10 23.65 -4.90
C GLN A 30 -11.85 24.41 -5.35
N ILE A 31 -10.67 23.79 -5.24
CA ILE A 31 -9.41 24.37 -5.72
C ILE A 31 -9.52 24.68 -7.21
N LYS A 32 -10.02 23.73 -8.01
CA LYS A 32 -10.22 23.91 -9.45
C LYS A 32 -11.17 25.06 -9.76
N ALA A 33 -12.29 25.16 -9.05
CA ALA A 33 -13.24 26.26 -9.24
C ALA A 33 -12.60 27.64 -8.97
N TYR A 34 -11.77 27.77 -7.92
CA TYR A 34 -11.05 29.01 -7.67
C TYR A 34 -9.99 29.31 -8.73
N TYR A 35 -9.29 28.28 -9.25
CA TYR A 35 -8.37 28.46 -10.37
C TYR A 35 -9.08 28.94 -11.63
N ASP A 36 -10.22 28.35 -11.99
CA ASP A 36 -11.01 28.75 -13.15
C ASP A 36 -11.52 30.20 -13.03
N MET A 37 -11.90 30.61 -11.81
CA MET A 37 -12.25 32.00 -11.50
C MET A 37 -11.07 32.95 -11.72
N LEU A 38 -9.87 32.57 -11.28
CA LEU A 38 -8.64 33.36 -11.46
C LEU A 38 -8.24 33.45 -12.95
N GLN A 39 -8.38 32.36 -13.70
CA GLN A 39 -8.11 32.33 -15.14
C GLN A 39 -9.09 33.21 -15.91
N THR A 40 -10.38 33.17 -15.55
CA THR A 40 -11.41 34.04 -16.15
C THR A 40 -11.12 35.52 -15.90
N ALA A 41 -10.56 35.86 -14.73
CA ALA A 41 -10.11 37.21 -14.40
C ALA A 41 -8.77 37.59 -15.08
N GLY A 42 -8.10 36.66 -15.76
CA GLY A 42 -6.82 36.90 -16.41
C GLY A 42 -5.63 37.06 -15.47
N VAL A 43 -5.75 36.60 -14.21
CA VAL A 43 -4.74 36.79 -13.16
C VAL A 43 -4.34 35.45 -12.55
N GLY A 44 -3.07 35.06 -12.71
CA GLY A 44 -2.51 33.85 -12.08
C GLY A 44 -2.34 33.98 -10.55
N MET A 45 -1.91 32.91 -9.87
CA MET A 45 -1.70 32.91 -8.41
C MET A 45 -0.63 33.91 -7.94
N ASP A 46 0.43 34.11 -8.73
CA ASP A 46 1.59 34.94 -8.36
C ASP A 46 1.65 36.28 -9.13
N ALA A 47 0.65 36.57 -9.96
CA ALA A 47 0.66 37.76 -10.80
C ALA A 47 0.57 39.06 -9.96
N PRO A 48 1.24 40.15 -10.38
CA PRO A 48 1.15 41.44 -9.69
C PRO A 48 -0.27 42.00 -9.71
N LEU A 49 -0.74 42.46 -8.55
CA LEU A 49 -2.04 43.12 -8.39
C LEU A 49 -1.99 44.63 -8.57
N VAL A 50 -0.81 45.14 -8.89
CA VAL A 50 -0.54 46.55 -9.16
C VAL A 50 -0.14 46.72 -10.62
N ASP A 51 -0.39 47.91 -11.15
CA ASP A 51 0.09 48.33 -12.46
C ASP A 51 1.57 48.77 -12.40
N VAL A 52 2.07 49.29 -13.52
CA VAL A 52 3.46 49.76 -13.68
C VAL A 52 3.77 51.02 -12.88
N GLU A 53 2.74 51.79 -12.50
CA GLU A 53 2.86 53.01 -11.70
C GLU A 53 2.69 52.72 -10.20
N GLY A 54 2.34 51.48 -9.83
CA GLY A 54 2.18 51.03 -8.45
C GLY A 54 0.77 51.22 -7.89
N PHE A 55 -0.21 51.53 -8.74
CA PHE A 55 -1.61 51.66 -8.35
C PHE A 55 -2.36 50.32 -8.44
N PRO A 56 -3.42 50.14 -7.64
CA PRO A 56 -4.27 48.95 -7.74
C PRO A 56 -4.87 48.82 -9.14
N ARG A 57 -4.73 47.64 -9.74
CA ARG A 57 -5.28 47.32 -11.06
C ARG A 57 -6.79 47.53 -11.10
N ALA A 58 -7.25 48.37 -12.02
CA ALA A 58 -8.68 48.68 -12.22
C ALA A 58 -9.40 47.67 -13.13
N ASP A 59 -8.64 46.88 -13.89
CA ASP A 59 -9.12 45.82 -14.79
C ASP A 59 -9.63 44.58 -14.03
N VAL A 60 -9.28 44.43 -12.75
CA VAL A 60 -9.52 43.21 -11.99
C VAL A 60 -10.12 43.50 -10.62
N ASP A 61 -11.07 42.66 -10.19
CA ASP A 61 -11.57 42.69 -8.82
C ASP A 61 -10.53 42.10 -7.83
N LEU A 62 -9.70 43.01 -7.30
CA LEU A 62 -8.62 42.68 -6.37
C LEU A 62 -9.08 41.96 -5.11
N TYR A 63 -10.29 42.29 -4.62
CA TYR A 63 -10.83 41.68 -3.43
C TYR A 63 -11.13 40.20 -3.67
N LYS A 64 -11.80 39.90 -4.79
CA LYS A 64 -12.07 38.51 -5.19
C LYS A 64 -10.80 37.73 -5.46
N VAL A 65 -9.83 38.31 -6.18
CA VAL A 65 -8.56 37.63 -6.49
C VAL A 65 -7.77 37.34 -5.22
N ARG A 66 -7.66 38.31 -4.31
CA ARG A 66 -6.94 38.11 -3.03
C ARG A 66 -7.60 37.03 -2.19
N THR A 67 -8.93 37.03 -2.13
CA THR A 67 -9.70 36.02 -1.40
C THR A 67 -9.52 34.63 -2.03
N ALA A 68 -9.62 34.52 -3.35
CA ALA A 68 -9.41 33.27 -4.09
C ALA A 68 -8.00 32.72 -3.86
N ARG A 69 -6.95 33.55 -3.98
CA ARG A 69 -5.56 33.12 -3.73
C ARG A 69 -5.36 32.62 -2.30
N HIS A 70 -5.94 33.31 -1.32
CA HIS A 70 -5.89 32.89 0.07
C HIS A 70 -6.58 31.55 0.27
N ASN A 71 -7.81 31.41 -0.25
CA ASN A 71 -8.60 30.18 -0.14
C ASN A 71 -7.90 29.00 -0.81
N ILE A 72 -7.31 29.18 -2.00
CA ILE A 72 -6.53 28.13 -2.66
C ILE A 72 -5.35 27.70 -1.77
N SER A 73 -4.62 28.65 -1.17
CA SER A 73 -3.48 28.32 -0.31
C SER A 73 -3.91 27.52 0.93
N CYS A 74 -5.04 27.89 1.55
CA CYS A 74 -5.61 27.14 2.66
C CYS A 74 -6.05 25.74 2.25
N LEU A 75 -6.83 25.64 1.16
CA LEU A 75 -7.32 24.36 0.64
C LEU A 75 -6.19 23.42 0.20
N GLN A 76 -5.09 23.96 -0.36
CA GLN A 76 -3.91 23.17 -0.69
C GLN A 76 -3.21 22.60 0.54
N ASN A 77 -3.19 23.34 1.65
CA ASN A 77 -2.66 22.83 2.91
C ASN A 77 -3.56 21.76 3.50
N ASP A 78 -4.89 21.97 3.46
CA ASP A 78 -5.88 20.99 3.91
C ASP A 78 -5.82 19.71 3.07
N HIS A 79 -5.68 19.83 1.74
CA HIS A 79 -5.48 18.70 0.84
C HIS A 79 -4.24 17.88 1.21
N LYS A 80 -3.11 18.54 1.47
CA LYS A 80 -1.89 17.87 1.94
C LYS A 80 -2.13 17.14 3.27
N ALA A 81 -2.84 17.76 4.21
CA ALA A 81 -3.16 17.12 5.49
C ALA A 81 -4.03 15.87 5.30
N ILE A 82 -5.07 15.95 4.47
CA ILE A 82 -5.95 14.80 4.18
C ILE A 82 -5.18 13.68 3.47
N MET A 83 -4.25 14.00 2.57
CA MET A 83 -3.43 12.98 1.91
C MET A 83 -2.59 12.17 2.92
N VAL A 84 -2.02 12.85 3.94
CA VAL A 84 -1.31 12.18 5.04
C VAL A 84 -2.27 11.34 5.88
N GLU A 85 -3.48 11.84 6.19
CA GLU A 85 -4.49 11.07 6.92
C GLU A 85 -4.93 9.81 6.18
N ILE A 86 -5.11 9.87 4.85
CA ILE A 86 -5.45 8.73 4.00
C ILE A 86 -4.34 7.69 4.03
N GLU A 87 -3.08 8.11 3.89
CA GLU A 87 -1.91 7.23 3.95
C GLU A 87 -1.87 6.48 5.29
N GLU A 88 -1.99 7.20 6.41
CA GLU A 88 -2.04 6.58 7.74
C GLU A 88 -3.21 5.61 7.91
N ALA A 89 -4.39 5.99 7.41
CA ALA A 89 -5.60 5.19 7.52
C ALA A 89 -5.46 3.86 6.75
N LEU A 90 -4.88 3.90 5.54
CA LEU A 90 -4.58 2.71 4.74
C LEU A 90 -3.53 1.82 5.41
N HIS A 91 -2.45 2.41 5.94
CA HIS A 91 -1.44 1.66 6.68
C HIS A 91 -2.03 0.93 7.90
N LYS A 92 -2.91 1.61 8.66
CA LYS A 92 -3.60 1.02 9.82
C LYS A 92 -4.51 -0.14 9.40
N LEU A 93 -5.31 0.03 8.34
CA LEU A 93 -6.16 -1.05 7.80
C LEU A 93 -5.33 -2.27 7.38
N HIS A 94 -4.27 -2.07 6.59
CA HIS A 94 -3.43 -3.16 6.10
C HIS A 94 -2.66 -3.85 7.23
N ALA A 95 -2.19 -3.10 8.23
CA ALA A 95 -1.57 -3.66 9.42
C ALA A 95 -2.56 -4.54 10.21
N THR A 96 -3.81 -4.10 10.36
CA THR A 96 -4.84 -4.93 11.02
C THR A 96 -5.21 -6.17 10.21
N ALA A 97 -5.19 -6.10 8.88
CA ALA A 97 -5.42 -7.27 8.02
C ALA A 97 -4.27 -8.30 8.13
N ARG A 98 -3.02 -7.84 8.19
CA ARG A 98 -1.85 -8.72 8.42
C ARG A 98 -1.89 -9.40 9.79
N VAL A 99 -2.19 -8.65 10.86
CA VAL A 99 -2.30 -9.22 12.22
C VAL A 99 -3.49 -10.18 12.34
N LYS A 100 -4.58 -9.95 11.58
CA LYS A 100 -5.69 -10.92 11.50
C LYS A 100 -5.27 -12.21 10.78
N HIS A 101 -4.50 -12.10 9.70
CA HIS A 101 -3.90 -13.27 9.03
C HIS A 101 -2.97 -14.05 9.95
N GLU A 102 -2.05 -13.36 10.65
CA GLU A 102 -1.15 -14.00 11.64
C GLU A 102 -1.90 -14.59 12.85
N LYS A 103 -3.08 -14.07 13.21
CA LYS A 103 -3.93 -14.63 14.29
C LYS A 103 -4.80 -15.81 13.85
N ASP A 104 -5.22 -15.87 12.60
CA ASP A 104 -5.88 -17.05 12.04
C ASP A 104 -4.84 -18.16 11.80
N GLU A 105 -3.61 -17.78 11.42
CA GLU A 105 -2.47 -18.69 11.35
C GLU A 105 -2.09 -19.17 12.75
N THR A 106 -1.95 -18.32 13.77
CA THR A 106 -1.63 -18.77 15.15
C THR A 106 -2.76 -19.53 15.87
N LYS A 107 -4.01 -19.51 15.36
CA LYS A 107 -5.10 -20.37 15.87
C LYS A 107 -5.22 -21.70 15.12
N MET A 108 -4.60 -21.83 13.93
CA MET A 108 -4.31 -23.12 13.28
C MET A 108 -2.91 -23.67 13.63
N GLU A 109 -2.01 -22.86 14.20
CA GLU A 109 -0.64 -23.26 14.59
C GLU A 109 -0.50 -23.72 16.05
N VAL A 110 -1.59 -23.96 16.79
CA VAL A 110 -1.53 -24.82 17.99
C VAL A 110 -1.78 -26.29 17.64
N THR A 111 -1.89 -26.64 16.35
CA THR A 111 -1.97 -28.05 15.92
C THR A 111 -0.85 -28.55 15.03
N GLU A 112 -0.01 -27.74 14.38
CA GLU A 112 1.00 -28.32 13.46
C GLU A 112 2.32 -27.51 13.43
N ALA A 113 2.99 -27.39 14.59
CA ALA A 113 4.43 -27.10 14.66
C ALA A 113 5.26 -28.39 14.81
N SER A 114 4.88 -29.44 14.06
CA SER A 114 5.82 -30.45 13.61
C SER A 114 5.78 -30.37 12.09
N ALA A 115 6.77 -29.72 11.48
CA ALA A 115 7.03 -29.94 10.07
C ALA A 115 7.39 -31.43 9.91
N SER A 116 6.37 -32.28 9.75
CA SER A 116 6.55 -33.68 9.40
C SER A 116 7.12 -33.66 8.00
N LEU A 117 8.41 -33.94 7.86
CA LEU A 117 8.96 -34.37 6.58
C LEU A 117 8.00 -35.43 6.01
N PRO A 118 7.63 -35.38 4.72
CA PRO A 118 6.72 -36.37 4.14
C PRO A 118 7.27 -37.76 4.43
N ALA A 119 6.38 -38.67 4.82
CA ALA A 119 6.78 -40.04 5.13
C ALA A 119 7.50 -40.65 3.91
N PRO A 120 8.67 -41.29 4.11
CA PRO A 120 9.40 -41.89 3.01
C PRO A 120 8.51 -42.94 2.33
N PHE A 121 8.43 -42.89 1.01
CA PHE A 121 7.57 -43.80 0.24
C PHE A 121 8.33 -44.97 -0.38
N ALA A 122 9.66 -44.88 -0.41
CA ALA A 122 10.52 -45.92 -0.97
C ALA A 122 11.85 -46.01 -0.22
N LEU A 123 12.42 -47.21 -0.20
CA LEU A 123 13.75 -47.50 0.34
C LEU A 123 14.63 -48.07 -0.78
N VAL A 124 15.89 -47.66 -0.81
CA VAL A 124 16.85 -48.12 -1.82
C VAL A 124 17.33 -49.53 -1.48
N ASP A 125 16.86 -50.52 -2.24
CA ASP A 125 17.17 -51.94 -2.00
C ASP A 125 18.53 -52.38 -2.60
N ALA A 126 18.94 -51.81 -3.73
CA ALA A 126 20.21 -52.13 -4.38
C ALA A 126 20.77 -50.96 -5.19
N VAL A 127 22.10 -50.77 -5.13
CA VAL A 127 22.83 -49.80 -5.96
C VAL A 127 24.03 -50.50 -6.60
N THR A 128 24.10 -50.47 -7.93
CA THR A 128 25.21 -51.09 -8.69
C THR A 128 26.44 -50.19 -8.70
N GLN A 129 27.62 -50.76 -8.43
CA GLN A 129 28.90 -50.02 -8.48
C GLN A 129 29.16 -49.46 -9.88
N GLY A 130 29.51 -48.17 -9.94
CA GLY A 130 29.75 -47.45 -11.20
C GLY A 130 28.49 -46.94 -11.93
N SER A 131 27.30 -47.13 -11.36
CA SER A 131 26.06 -46.53 -11.90
C SER A 131 25.96 -45.02 -11.62
N PRO A 132 25.13 -44.26 -12.37
CA PRO A 132 24.88 -42.85 -12.10
C PRO A 132 24.37 -42.60 -10.67
N ALA A 133 23.55 -43.50 -10.12
CA ALA A 133 23.07 -43.42 -8.74
C ALA A 133 24.21 -43.58 -7.72
N PHE A 134 25.14 -44.50 -7.96
CA PHE A 134 26.33 -44.67 -7.11
C PHE A 134 27.24 -43.43 -7.14
N GLN A 135 27.44 -42.85 -8.33
CA GLN A 135 28.24 -41.63 -8.50
C GLN A 135 27.58 -40.39 -7.89
N ALA A 136 26.23 -40.33 -7.92
CA ALA A 136 25.44 -39.32 -7.25
C ALA A 136 25.43 -39.48 -5.71
N GLY A 137 26.01 -40.56 -5.18
CA GLY A 137 26.15 -40.80 -3.75
C GLY A 137 25.01 -41.57 -3.09
N LEU A 138 24.06 -42.10 -3.86
CA LEU A 138 22.95 -42.92 -3.36
C LEU A 138 23.47 -44.25 -2.81
N ARG A 139 22.95 -44.69 -1.66
CA ARG A 139 23.36 -45.92 -0.98
C ARG A 139 22.19 -46.84 -0.69
N VAL A 140 22.50 -48.12 -0.54
CA VAL A 140 21.53 -49.13 -0.08
C VAL A 140 21.10 -48.79 1.34
N GLY A 141 19.79 -48.73 1.56
CA GLY A 141 19.19 -48.32 2.83
C GLY A 141 18.78 -46.84 2.91
N ASP A 142 19.02 -46.04 1.87
CA ASP A 142 18.53 -44.66 1.84
C ASP A 142 17.00 -44.62 1.69
N GLU A 143 16.36 -43.68 2.38
CA GLU A 143 14.93 -43.44 2.35
C GLU A 143 14.58 -42.28 1.40
N ILE A 144 13.69 -42.53 0.45
CA ILE A 144 13.27 -41.55 -0.55
C ILE A 144 12.00 -40.84 -0.06
N ILE A 145 12.14 -39.55 0.18
CA ILE A 145 11.07 -38.67 0.66
C ILE A 145 10.39 -37.88 -0.46
N GLU A 146 11.08 -37.67 -1.59
CA GLU A 146 10.57 -36.91 -2.74
C GLU A 146 11.26 -37.40 -4.03
N PHE A 147 10.54 -37.41 -5.15
CA PHE A 147 11.10 -37.68 -6.47
C PHE A 147 10.65 -36.60 -7.46
N GLY A 148 11.55 -36.19 -8.35
CA GLY A 148 11.47 -34.97 -9.16
C GLY A 148 10.10 -34.66 -9.78
N ASN A 149 9.72 -33.38 -9.67
CA ASN A 149 8.51 -32.82 -10.23
C ASN A 149 8.57 -32.89 -11.79
N PRO A 150 7.55 -33.42 -12.50
CA PRO A 150 7.62 -33.67 -13.95
C PRO A 150 7.76 -32.42 -14.85
N TYR A 151 7.85 -31.22 -14.28
CA TYR A 151 8.02 -29.97 -15.01
C TYR A 151 9.45 -29.42 -14.86
N VAL A 152 10.41 -30.12 -15.46
CA VAL A 152 11.70 -29.51 -15.80
C VAL A 152 11.56 -28.96 -17.22
N LEU A 153 11.18 -27.68 -17.33
CA LEU A 153 11.35 -26.92 -18.57
C LEU A 153 12.85 -26.76 -18.80
N GLY A 154 13.42 -27.66 -19.59
CA GLY A 154 14.80 -27.55 -20.05
C GLY A 154 14.95 -26.34 -20.98
N TYR A 155 15.70 -25.33 -20.54
CA TYR A 155 16.35 -24.41 -21.47
C TYR A 155 17.64 -25.10 -21.92
N PHE A 156 17.58 -25.74 -23.09
CA PHE A 156 18.77 -26.07 -23.86
C PHE A 156 19.25 -24.78 -24.52
N GLU A 157 20.33 -24.22 -24.01
CA GLU A 157 21.14 -23.25 -24.75
C GLU A 157 22.06 -24.06 -25.67
N VAL A 158 21.90 -23.85 -26.98
CA VAL A 158 22.68 -24.51 -28.03
C VAL A 158 23.79 -23.52 -28.42
N ASP A 159 25.05 -23.92 -28.22
CA ASP A 159 26.22 -23.33 -28.89
C ASP A 159 26.30 -23.80 -30.36
#